data_AF-A0AAE6LWE7-F1
#
_entry.id   AF-A0AAE6LWE7-F1
#
_cell.length_a   1.000
_cell.length_b   1.000
_cell.length_c   1.000
_cell.angle_alpha   90.00
_cell.angle_beta   90.00
_cell.angle_gamma   90.00
#
_symmetry.space_group_name_H-M   'P 1'
#
loop_
_entity.id
_entity.type
_entity.pdbx_description
1 polymer ?
#
loop_
_entity_poly.entity_id
_entity_poly.type
_entity_poly.pdbx_seq_one_letter_code
_entity_poly.pdbx_strand_id
1 'polypeptide(L)'
;MENRKKYLLRDSLSEEYRSRIETIQNMVRPLLARTTNVNPTFTEHTLEHSLSVESLYGICFNETLSILNDDEKFLLIVATLVHDIGMVGNSRFIDDAEYGEKVRSSHNYRSGDFIDEFKRNLGLDTKEADAIKRIACSHRVVPLDSLDECEAYGQGGNIRIKLLSALIRLADELDFLEERAPYLVKEFLGISNESLVHHERHEVMTGINRYNNSINIKAVAHNHELENAINEMYEEILKKHLQVKQILKDNDINIDDIKINIGVSQVIKEELLIFMTQNDSVTEAMIYEHFSNKREERDVDAAISELQSRKYIIYEREKGVYIINRNINSFKELINLFIGSHLELEFTKSVYVNACLNEHFMIYVNENFGVLYDEGDKDDRIEVLTHFPTSLKYFMDERNTPYEFGNADRRVTLDYGLLHAFSIDVLKYPNELTEDTFYAVQSIERSLSENSLNFFKLMESMSKVKKNN
;
A
#
# COMPACT_ATOMS: atom_id res chain seq x y z
N MET A 1 -18.41 4.87 26.62
CA MET A 1 -19.25 3.72 26.21
C MET A 1 -18.38 2.87 25.31
N GLU A 2 -17.85 1.76 25.83
CA GLU A 2 -17.08 0.81 25.01
C GLU A 2 -17.99 0.24 23.93
N ASN A 3 -17.60 0.40 22.67
CA ASN A 3 -18.08 -0.44 21.58
C ASN A 3 -17.66 -1.88 21.90
N ARG A 4 -18.49 -2.64 22.63
CA ARG A 4 -18.29 -4.08 22.74
C ARG A 4 -18.41 -4.63 21.32
N LYS A 5 -17.28 -4.96 20.68
CA LYS A 5 -17.27 -5.91 19.56
C LYS A 5 -18.04 -7.13 20.07
N LYS A 6 -19.15 -7.46 19.40
CA LYS A 6 -20.06 -8.52 19.83
C LYS A 6 -19.45 -9.86 19.41
N TYR A 7 -18.88 -10.60 20.35
CA TYR A 7 -18.28 -11.90 20.09
C TYR A 7 -19.37 -12.97 20.07
N LEU A 8 -20.10 -13.04 18.96
CA LEU A 8 -21.31 -13.83 18.81
C LEU A 8 -21.18 -15.28 19.32
N LEU A 9 -20.11 -16.00 18.94
CA LEU A 9 -19.87 -17.37 19.39
C LEU A 9 -19.63 -17.45 20.90
N ARG A 10 -18.71 -16.63 21.41
CA ARG A 10 -18.32 -16.61 22.82
C ARG A 10 -19.49 -16.25 23.71
N ASP A 11 -20.28 -15.26 23.31
CA ASP A 11 -21.47 -14.81 24.04
C ASP A 11 -22.57 -15.89 24.10
N SER A 12 -22.55 -16.87 23.19
CA SER A 12 -23.50 -17.99 23.18
C SER A 12 -23.14 -19.14 24.11
N LEU A 13 -21.94 -19.14 24.69
CA LEU A 13 -21.43 -20.21 25.55
C LEU A 13 -21.81 -20.03 27.03
N SER A 14 -21.80 -21.15 27.76
CA SER A 14 -21.96 -21.16 29.21
C SER A 14 -20.87 -20.34 29.91
N GLU A 15 -21.14 -19.91 31.15
CA GLU A 15 -20.17 -19.18 31.96
C GLU A 15 -18.86 -19.95 32.18
N GLU A 16 -18.96 -21.28 32.29
CA GLU A 16 -17.79 -22.15 32.46
C GLU A 16 -16.85 -22.09 31.25
N TYR A 17 -17.36 -22.29 30.03
CA TYR A 17 -16.54 -22.19 28.82
C TYR A 17 -15.99 -20.77 28.64
N ARG A 18 -16.80 -19.74 28.88
CA ARG A 18 -16.35 -18.34 28.78
C ARG A 18 -15.19 -18.03 29.75
N SER A 19 -15.28 -18.50 31.00
CA SER A 19 -14.22 -18.32 31.98
C SER A 19 -12.93 -19.05 31.60
N ARG A 20 -13.03 -20.26 31.03
CA ARG A 20 -11.86 -21.01 30.50
C ARG A 20 -11.20 -20.27 29.33
N ILE A 21 -12.00 -19.78 28.37
CA ILE A 21 -11.50 -18.99 27.24
C ILE A 21 -10.79 -17.72 27.72
N GLU A 22 -11.39 -16.98 28.66
CA GLU A 22 -10.79 -15.76 29.22
C GLU A 22 -9.46 -16.06 29.94
N THR A 23 -9.39 -17.17 30.67
CA THR A 23 -8.15 -17.62 31.33
C THR A 23 -7.06 -17.87 30.28
N ILE A 24 -7.37 -18.61 29.22
CA ILE A 24 -6.42 -18.88 28.11
C ILE A 24 -5.99 -17.59 27.43
N GLN A 25 -6.94 -16.73 27.08
CA GLN A 25 -6.70 -15.42 26.47
C GLN A 25 -5.71 -14.59 27.28
N ASN A 26 -5.90 -14.51 28.61
CA ASN A 26 -5.03 -13.75 29.50
C ASN A 26 -3.62 -14.35 29.58
N MET A 27 -3.48 -15.67 29.46
CA MET A 27 -2.17 -16.34 29.43
C MET A 27 -1.40 -16.10 28.13
N VAL A 28 -2.08 -16.11 26.98
CA VAL A 28 -1.42 -15.99 25.66
C VAL A 28 -1.18 -14.54 25.23
N ARG A 29 -1.96 -13.58 25.74
CA ARG A 29 -1.81 -12.13 25.46
C ARG A 29 -0.35 -11.63 25.54
N PRO A 30 0.41 -11.84 26.64
CA PRO A 30 1.78 -11.34 26.72
C PRO A 30 2.76 -12.02 25.76
N LEU A 31 2.43 -13.23 25.26
CA LEU A 31 3.23 -13.91 24.25
C LEU A 31 2.96 -13.34 22.87
N LEU A 32 1.69 -13.20 22.49
CA LEU A 32 1.29 -12.65 21.18
C LEU A 32 1.76 -11.21 20.98
N ALA A 33 1.87 -10.43 22.04
CA ALA A 33 2.46 -9.08 22.02
C ALA A 33 3.96 -9.05 21.62
N ARG A 34 4.61 -10.21 21.45
CA ARG A 34 6.02 -10.36 21.08
C ARG A 34 6.25 -10.95 19.69
N THR A 35 5.20 -11.06 18.87
CA THR A 35 5.30 -11.56 17.49
C THR A 35 6.17 -10.66 16.60
N THR A 36 6.25 -9.36 16.91
CA THR A 36 7.09 -8.38 16.21
C THR A 36 8.58 -8.42 16.58
N ASN A 37 8.99 -9.21 17.58
CA ASN A 37 10.40 -9.29 18.00
C ASN A 37 11.35 -9.82 16.92
N VAL A 38 10.83 -10.50 15.89
CA VAL A 38 11.65 -11.03 14.78
C VAL A 38 11.40 -10.27 13.48
N ASN A 39 10.17 -9.88 13.22
CA ASN A 39 9.76 -9.17 12.02
C ASN A 39 9.12 -7.83 12.42
N PRO A 40 9.92 -6.84 12.85
CA PRO A 40 9.41 -5.61 13.45
C PRO A 40 8.67 -4.70 12.46
N THR A 41 8.90 -4.86 11.16
CA THR A 41 8.30 -4.03 10.10
C THR A 41 7.00 -4.59 9.52
N PHE A 42 6.64 -5.84 9.86
CA PHE A 42 5.42 -6.49 9.36
C PHE A 42 4.22 -6.24 10.27
N THR A 43 3.01 -6.51 9.77
CA THR A 43 1.77 -6.40 10.55
C THR A 43 1.81 -7.26 11.81
N GLU A 44 1.25 -6.73 12.90
CA GLU A 44 1.31 -7.39 14.19
C GLU A 44 0.33 -8.56 14.28
N HIS A 45 0.72 -9.64 14.96
CA HIS A 45 -0.13 -10.81 15.20
C HIS A 45 -0.43 -10.89 16.70
N THR A 46 -0.93 -9.77 17.26
CA THR A 46 -1.26 -9.66 18.69
C THR A 46 -2.58 -10.36 19.01
N LEU A 47 -3.03 -10.26 20.27
CA LEU A 47 -4.34 -10.78 20.66
C LEU A 47 -5.48 -10.09 19.87
N GLU A 48 -5.32 -8.81 19.53
CA GLU A 48 -6.30 -8.03 18.80
C GLU A 48 -6.61 -8.64 17.43
N HIS A 49 -5.60 -9.19 16.73
CA HIS A 49 -5.76 -10.01 15.52
C HIS A 49 -6.67 -11.21 15.78
N SER A 50 -6.31 -12.07 16.72
CA SER A 50 -7.10 -13.26 17.04
C SER A 50 -8.55 -12.93 17.42
N LEU A 51 -8.77 -11.82 18.13
CA LEU A 51 -10.12 -11.35 18.47
C LEU A 51 -10.88 -10.81 17.25
N SER A 52 -10.19 -10.18 16.30
CA SER A 52 -10.78 -9.76 15.03
C SER A 52 -11.22 -10.98 14.21
N VAL A 53 -10.34 -11.98 14.06
CA VAL A 53 -10.65 -13.27 13.43
C VAL A 53 -11.86 -13.96 14.08
N GLU A 54 -11.92 -14.00 15.42
CA GLU A 54 -13.08 -14.56 16.13
C GLU A 54 -14.38 -13.82 15.80
N SER A 55 -14.32 -12.50 15.64
CA SER A 55 -15.50 -11.69 15.29
C SER A 55 -16.00 -11.96 13.87
N LEU A 56 -15.10 -12.29 12.93
CA LEU A 56 -15.42 -12.58 11.54
C LEU A 56 -16.21 -13.87 11.36
N TYR A 57 -16.22 -14.77 12.35
CA TYR A 57 -17.12 -15.91 12.33
C TYR A 57 -18.59 -15.50 12.22
N GLY A 58 -18.99 -14.34 12.77
CA GLY A 58 -20.33 -13.79 12.59
C GLY A 58 -20.71 -13.63 11.11
N ILE A 59 -19.76 -13.14 10.31
CA ILE A 59 -19.88 -13.01 8.85
C ILE A 59 -19.92 -14.42 8.20
N CYS A 60 -19.05 -15.34 8.62
CA CYS A 60 -19.02 -16.71 8.09
C CYS A 60 -20.32 -17.52 8.37
N PHE A 61 -21.04 -17.24 9.46
CA PHE A 61 -22.29 -17.94 9.81
C PHE A 61 -23.57 -17.20 9.43
N ASN A 62 -23.48 -15.94 8.96
CA ASN A 62 -24.65 -15.07 8.80
C ASN A 62 -25.51 -15.05 10.08
N GLU A 63 -24.84 -14.91 11.23
CA GLU A 63 -25.42 -14.94 12.58
C GLU A 63 -26.13 -16.25 13.01
N THR A 64 -26.06 -17.33 12.22
CA THR A 64 -26.64 -18.64 12.56
C THR A 64 -25.67 -19.50 13.38
N LEU A 65 -25.54 -19.18 14.67
CA LEU A 65 -24.55 -19.80 15.56
C LEU A 65 -24.89 -21.24 16.00
N SER A 66 -26.11 -21.71 15.77
CA SER A 66 -26.57 -23.04 16.16
C SER A 66 -25.97 -24.17 15.33
N ILE A 67 -25.22 -23.83 14.26
CA ILE A 67 -24.54 -24.80 13.40
C ILE A 67 -23.44 -25.54 14.17
N LEU A 68 -22.79 -24.87 15.13
CA LEU A 68 -21.77 -25.48 15.99
C LEU A 68 -22.33 -25.86 17.35
N ASN A 69 -21.92 -27.01 17.88
CA ASN A 69 -22.14 -27.36 19.27
C ASN A 69 -21.16 -26.62 20.20
N ASP A 70 -21.38 -26.66 21.52
CA ASP A 70 -20.59 -25.86 22.46
C ASP A 70 -19.12 -26.30 22.54
N ASP A 71 -18.82 -27.59 22.37
CA ASP A 71 -17.44 -28.09 22.27
C ASP A 71 -16.75 -27.53 21.03
N GLU A 72 -17.41 -27.57 19.87
CA GLU A 72 -16.90 -27.03 18.62
C GLU A 72 -16.64 -25.53 18.70
N LYS A 73 -17.54 -24.76 19.32
CA LYS A 73 -17.33 -23.32 19.56
C LYS A 73 -16.13 -23.08 20.46
N PHE A 74 -16.00 -23.83 21.55
CA PHE A 74 -14.88 -23.71 22.47
C PHE A 74 -13.55 -24.02 21.76
N LEU A 75 -13.47 -25.14 21.06
CA LEU A 75 -12.28 -25.56 20.32
C LEU A 75 -11.89 -24.55 19.24
N LEU A 76 -12.86 -24.02 18.49
CA LEU A 76 -12.63 -23.01 17.46
C LEU A 76 -12.09 -21.70 18.05
N ILE A 77 -12.71 -21.18 19.11
CA ILE A 77 -12.28 -19.94 19.76
C ILE A 77 -10.87 -20.12 20.33
N VAL A 78 -10.59 -21.20 21.04
CA VAL A 78 -9.27 -21.43 21.63
C VAL A 78 -8.21 -21.62 20.54
N ALA A 79 -8.51 -22.37 19.47
CA ALA A 79 -7.60 -22.49 18.33
C ALA A 79 -7.31 -21.13 17.67
N THR A 80 -8.31 -20.26 17.55
CA THR A 80 -8.15 -18.89 17.04
C THR A 80 -7.22 -18.07 17.91
N LEU A 81 -7.33 -18.16 19.23
CA LEU A 81 -6.46 -17.43 20.16
C LEU A 81 -4.99 -17.85 20.09
N VAL A 82 -4.68 -19.03 19.56
CA VAL A 82 -3.31 -19.58 19.54
C VAL A 82 -2.76 -19.87 18.14
N HIS A 83 -3.53 -19.65 17.08
CA HIS A 83 -3.13 -20.07 15.71
C HIS A 83 -1.81 -19.46 15.24
N ASP A 84 -1.54 -18.22 15.65
CA ASP A 84 -0.32 -17.48 15.31
C ASP A 84 0.73 -17.43 16.43
N ILE A 85 0.55 -18.15 17.53
CA ILE A 85 1.52 -18.07 18.63
C ILE A 85 2.92 -18.58 18.22
N GLY A 86 2.99 -19.42 17.18
CA GLY A 86 4.23 -19.83 16.53
C GLY A 86 5.03 -18.69 15.90
N MET A 87 4.42 -17.52 15.65
CA MET A 87 5.09 -16.30 15.20
C MET A 87 5.98 -15.68 16.28
N VAL A 88 5.81 -16.06 17.55
CA VAL A 88 6.68 -15.60 18.63
C VAL A 88 8.08 -16.14 18.42
N GLY A 89 9.03 -15.23 18.20
CA GLY A 89 10.43 -15.54 18.02
C GLY A 89 11.14 -16.03 19.26
N ASN A 90 12.21 -16.79 19.04
CA ASN A 90 13.15 -17.15 20.08
C ASN A 90 14.43 -16.32 19.93
N SER A 91 14.74 -15.52 20.95
CA SER A 91 15.92 -14.66 21.02
C SER A 91 17.24 -15.36 20.68
N ARG A 92 17.33 -16.68 20.85
CA ARG A 92 18.53 -17.47 20.53
C ARG A 92 18.91 -17.49 19.05
N PHE A 93 17.98 -17.16 18.16
CA PHE A 93 18.16 -17.23 16.70
C PHE A 93 18.02 -15.87 16.03
N ILE A 94 17.98 -14.77 16.79
CA ILE A 94 17.72 -13.44 16.25
C ILE A 94 18.84 -12.94 15.31
N ASP A 95 20.05 -13.49 15.45
CA ASP A 95 21.19 -13.17 14.59
C ASP A 95 21.22 -13.98 13.27
N ASP A 96 20.33 -14.96 13.09
CA ASP A 96 20.18 -15.66 11.81
C ASP A 96 19.33 -14.80 10.86
N ALA A 97 19.97 -14.31 9.79
CA ALA A 97 19.35 -13.44 8.79
C ALA A 97 18.10 -14.05 8.13
N GLU A 98 17.98 -15.38 8.09
CA GLU A 98 16.82 -16.08 7.53
C GLU A 98 15.76 -16.44 8.59
N TYR A 99 16.02 -16.16 9.87
CA TYR A 99 15.17 -16.60 10.96
C TYR A 99 13.74 -16.06 10.87
N GLY A 100 13.59 -14.80 10.47
CA GLY A 100 12.28 -14.18 10.26
C GLY A 100 11.41 -14.92 9.25
N GLU A 101 11.99 -15.32 8.11
CA GLU A 101 11.28 -16.06 7.08
C GLU A 101 11.01 -17.51 7.52
N LYS A 102 11.94 -18.15 8.23
CA LYS A 102 11.72 -19.48 8.82
C LYS A 102 10.58 -19.47 9.84
N VAL A 103 10.49 -18.44 10.68
CA VAL A 103 9.37 -18.25 11.62
C VAL A 103 8.06 -18.12 10.85
N ARG A 104 8.01 -17.21 9.86
CA ARG A 104 6.81 -16.96 9.05
C ARG A 104 6.34 -18.18 8.28
N SER A 105 7.22 -18.92 7.64
CA SER A 105 6.87 -20.07 6.81
C SER A 105 6.42 -21.30 7.62
N SER A 106 6.83 -21.42 8.89
CA SER A 106 6.55 -22.58 9.74
C SER A 106 5.66 -22.30 10.96
N HIS A 107 5.15 -21.07 11.12
CA HIS A 107 4.44 -20.66 12.35
C HIS A 107 3.24 -21.55 12.70
N ASN A 108 2.49 -22.03 11.70
CA ASN A 108 1.33 -22.89 11.94
C ASN A 108 1.73 -24.20 12.65
N TYR A 109 2.87 -24.81 12.29
CA TYR A 109 3.39 -26.01 12.95
C TYR A 109 3.96 -25.69 14.34
N ARG A 110 4.66 -24.55 14.46
CA ARG A 110 5.19 -24.06 15.75
C ARG A 110 4.09 -23.75 16.76
N SER A 111 2.95 -23.25 16.31
CA SER A 111 1.75 -23.09 17.15
C SER A 111 1.27 -24.45 17.67
N GLY A 112 1.31 -25.49 16.83
CA GLY A 112 1.04 -26.86 17.24
C GLY A 112 2.00 -27.40 18.30
N ASP A 113 3.31 -27.16 18.12
CA ASP A 113 4.33 -27.55 19.11
C ASP A 113 4.11 -26.84 20.45
N PHE A 114 3.75 -25.55 20.42
CA PHE A 114 3.40 -24.78 21.62
C PHE A 114 2.20 -25.40 22.35
N ILE A 115 1.13 -25.75 21.63
CA ILE A 115 -0.07 -26.35 22.24
C ILE A 115 0.29 -27.67 22.94
N ASP A 116 1.09 -28.52 22.31
CA ASP A 116 1.52 -29.79 22.89
C ASP A 116 2.37 -29.63 24.16
N GLU A 117 3.32 -28.69 24.13
CA GLU A 117 4.21 -28.40 25.25
C GLU A 117 3.45 -27.78 26.44
N PHE A 118 2.56 -26.83 26.17
CA PHE A 118 1.92 -25.99 27.19
C PHE A 118 0.46 -26.36 27.50
N LYS A 119 -0.12 -27.45 26.96
CA LYS A 119 -1.53 -27.83 27.20
C LYS A 119 -1.97 -27.83 28.66
N ARG A 120 -1.10 -28.30 29.57
CA ARG A 120 -1.38 -28.31 31.02
C ARG A 120 -1.48 -26.89 31.59
N ASN A 121 -0.59 -25.99 31.14
CA ASN A 121 -0.60 -24.59 31.53
C ASN A 121 -1.85 -23.89 30.98
N LEU A 122 -2.26 -24.24 29.76
CA LEU A 122 -3.48 -23.73 29.13
C LEU A 122 -4.77 -24.27 29.77
N GLY A 123 -4.70 -25.23 30.70
CA GLY A 123 -5.89 -25.85 31.31
C GLY A 123 -6.67 -26.72 30.31
N LEU A 124 -5.97 -27.29 29.33
CA LEU A 124 -6.52 -28.18 28.31
C LEU A 124 -6.24 -29.63 28.67
N ASP A 125 -7.22 -30.50 28.46
CA ASP A 125 -6.98 -31.93 28.45
C ASP A 125 -6.28 -32.38 27.15
N THR A 126 -5.88 -33.65 27.09
CA THR A 126 -5.16 -34.18 25.92
C THR A 126 -5.99 -34.18 24.64
N LYS A 127 -7.31 -34.41 24.72
CA LYS A 127 -8.20 -34.44 23.56
C LYS A 127 -8.47 -33.02 23.05
N GLU A 128 -8.73 -32.09 23.97
CA GLU A 128 -8.86 -30.67 23.66
C GLU A 128 -7.61 -30.15 22.96
N ALA A 129 -6.43 -30.41 23.53
CA ALA A 129 -5.17 -29.97 22.97
C ALA A 129 -4.90 -30.53 21.56
N ASP A 130 -5.20 -31.81 21.32
CA ASP A 130 -5.02 -32.45 20.01
C ASP A 130 -5.96 -31.84 18.95
N ALA A 131 -7.24 -31.66 19.30
CA ALA A 131 -8.22 -31.01 18.44
C ALA A 131 -7.82 -29.55 18.13
N ILE A 132 -7.48 -28.75 19.15
CA ILE A 132 -7.04 -27.36 19.01
C ILE A 132 -5.79 -27.28 18.14
N LYS A 133 -4.80 -28.17 18.35
CA LYS A 133 -3.59 -28.25 17.53
C LYS A 133 -3.92 -28.50 16.07
N ARG A 134 -4.79 -29.46 15.76
CA ARG A 134 -5.17 -29.78 14.38
C ARG A 134 -5.87 -28.60 13.69
N ILE A 135 -6.78 -27.92 14.40
CA ILE A 135 -7.46 -26.73 13.89
C ILE A 135 -6.46 -25.59 13.64
N ALA A 136 -5.63 -25.26 14.64
CA ALA A 136 -4.65 -24.19 14.58
C ALA A 136 -3.61 -24.42 13.47
N CYS A 137 -3.04 -25.62 13.36
CA CYS A 137 -2.07 -25.94 12.29
C CYS A 137 -2.67 -25.82 10.89
N SER A 138 -3.99 -25.98 10.77
CA SER A 138 -4.71 -26.05 9.50
C SER A 138 -5.22 -24.72 8.97
N HIS A 139 -4.95 -23.58 9.62
CA HIS A 139 -5.37 -22.29 9.07
C HIS A 139 -4.62 -21.94 7.76
N ARG A 140 -3.36 -22.38 7.57
CA ARG A 140 -2.54 -22.01 6.40
C ARG A 140 -2.28 -23.10 5.35
N VAL A 141 -1.44 -24.09 5.68
CA VAL A 141 -0.81 -25.00 4.69
C VAL A 141 -1.26 -26.45 4.74
N VAL A 142 -1.83 -26.92 5.85
CA VAL A 142 -2.25 -28.33 5.99
C VAL A 142 -3.40 -28.63 5.01
N PRO A 143 -3.33 -29.67 4.18
CA PRO A 143 -4.43 -30.04 3.29
C PRO A 143 -5.68 -30.43 4.11
N LEU A 144 -6.80 -29.72 3.90
CA LEU A 144 -8.03 -29.98 4.68
C LEU A 144 -8.60 -31.38 4.42
N ASP A 145 -8.36 -31.95 3.23
CA ASP A 145 -8.77 -33.32 2.89
C ASP A 145 -8.03 -34.42 3.65
N SER A 146 -6.94 -34.07 4.37
CA SER A 146 -6.27 -34.99 5.27
C SER A 146 -6.92 -35.10 6.66
N LEU A 147 -7.94 -34.27 6.94
CA LEU A 147 -8.63 -34.22 8.22
C LEU A 147 -9.94 -35.03 8.16
N ASP A 148 -10.26 -35.69 9.27
CA ASP A 148 -11.52 -36.40 9.43
C ASP A 148 -12.70 -35.41 9.43
N GLU A 149 -13.79 -35.79 8.74
CA GLU A 149 -15.01 -34.98 8.66
C GLU A 149 -15.67 -34.83 10.03
N CYS A 150 -15.69 -35.91 10.82
CA CYS A 150 -16.36 -35.98 12.10
C CYS A 150 -15.70 -37.05 12.97
N GLU A 151 -15.46 -36.74 14.24
CA GLU A 151 -14.88 -37.67 15.21
C GLU A 151 -15.63 -37.61 16.54
N ALA A 152 -15.64 -38.73 17.27
CA ALA A 152 -16.30 -38.82 18.56
C ALA A 152 -15.55 -37.97 19.61
N TYR A 153 -16.30 -37.16 20.36
CA TYR A 153 -15.75 -36.22 21.33
C TYR A 153 -16.59 -36.21 22.61
N GLY A 154 -15.92 -36.25 23.76
CA GLY A 154 -16.62 -36.36 25.06
C GLY A 154 -17.51 -37.60 25.17
N GLN A 155 -18.57 -37.50 25.98
CA GLN A 155 -19.55 -38.57 26.16
C GLN A 155 -20.76 -38.35 25.24
N GLY A 156 -20.79 -39.08 24.11
CA GLY A 156 -21.90 -39.03 23.15
C GLY A 156 -21.90 -37.81 22.22
N GLY A 157 -20.86 -36.98 22.27
CA GLY A 157 -20.67 -35.84 21.38
C GLY A 157 -19.81 -36.18 20.16
N ASN A 158 -19.75 -35.24 19.24
CA ASN A 158 -18.89 -35.28 18.07
C ASN A 158 -18.37 -33.88 17.73
N ILE A 159 -17.23 -33.82 17.05
CA ILE A 159 -16.66 -32.57 16.55
C ILE A 159 -16.26 -32.74 15.09
N ARG A 160 -16.37 -31.65 14.32
CA ARG A 160 -16.02 -31.62 12.89
C ARG A 160 -14.74 -30.84 12.67
N ILE A 161 -13.58 -31.46 12.91
CA ILE A 161 -12.27 -30.81 12.79
C ILE A 161 -12.06 -30.19 11.40
N LYS A 162 -12.50 -30.88 10.34
CA LYS A 162 -12.42 -30.37 8.97
C LYS A 162 -13.20 -29.06 8.80
N LEU A 163 -14.43 -28.99 9.31
CA LEU A 163 -15.25 -27.78 9.32
C LEU A 163 -14.60 -26.65 10.11
N LEU A 164 -14.13 -26.92 11.34
CA LEU A 164 -13.49 -25.93 12.19
C LEU A 164 -12.21 -25.36 11.57
N SER A 165 -11.43 -26.22 10.91
CA SER A 165 -10.22 -25.84 10.17
C SER A 165 -10.54 -24.99 8.94
N ALA A 166 -11.63 -25.30 8.23
CA ALA A 166 -12.12 -24.51 7.11
C ALA A 166 -12.59 -23.11 7.56
N LEU A 167 -13.25 -23.01 8.72
CA LEU A 167 -13.73 -21.76 9.29
C LEU A 167 -12.60 -20.81 9.68
N ILE A 168 -11.60 -21.29 10.45
CA ILE A 168 -10.47 -20.44 10.84
C ILE A 168 -9.66 -20.00 9.61
N ARG A 169 -9.46 -20.88 8.62
CA ARG A 169 -8.75 -20.55 7.38
C ARG A 169 -9.42 -19.41 6.62
N LEU A 170 -10.75 -19.42 6.51
CA LEU A 170 -11.46 -18.34 5.84
C LEU A 170 -11.49 -17.08 6.69
N ALA A 171 -11.77 -17.19 8.00
CA ALA A 171 -11.88 -16.03 8.88
C ALA A 171 -10.56 -15.27 9.03
N ASP A 172 -9.43 -15.98 9.12
CA ASP A 172 -8.09 -15.38 9.16
C ASP A 172 -7.79 -14.58 7.87
N GLU A 173 -8.14 -15.14 6.71
CA GLU A 173 -7.96 -14.48 5.42
C GLU A 173 -8.89 -13.26 5.22
N LEU A 174 -10.02 -13.22 5.94
CA LEU A 174 -10.94 -12.08 5.91
C LEU A 174 -10.55 -10.96 6.90
N ASP A 175 -9.49 -11.14 7.70
CA ASP A 175 -9.01 -10.12 8.64
C ASP A 175 -8.00 -9.18 8.00
N PHE A 176 -8.53 -8.31 7.14
CA PHE A 176 -7.75 -7.42 6.28
C PHE A 176 -8.02 -5.93 6.48
N LEU A 177 -8.85 -5.53 7.45
CA LEU A 177 -9.21 -4.12 7.66
C LEU A 177 -8.08 -3.30 8.29
N GLU A 178 -8.24 -1.97 8.29
CA GLU A 178 -7.24 -1.00 8.76
C GLU A 178 -6.70 -1.27 10.17
N GLU A 179 -7.49 -1.90 11.05
CA GLU A 179 -7.06 -2.25 12.40
C GLU A 179 -5.85 -3.19 12.43
N ARG A 180 -5.53 -3.86 11.31
CA ARG A 180 -4.34 -4.71 11.13
C ARG A 180 -3.04 -3.94 10.91
N ALA A 181 -3.13 -2.68 10.47
CA ALA A 181 -2.00 -1.84 10.12
C ALA A 181 -2.17 -0.42 10.69
N PRO A 182 -1.96 -0.22 12.00
CA PRO A 182 -2.13 1.10 12.60
C PRO A 182 -1.16 2.14 12.01
N TYR A 183 -1.71 3.24 11.52
CA TYR A 183 -0.95 4.33 10.86
C TYR A 183 0.32 4.77 11.62
N LEU A 184 0.23 4.93 12.96
CA LEU A 184 1.38 5.37 13.76
C LEU A 184 2.53 4.34 13.81
N VAL A 185 2.22 3.04 13.69
CA VAL A 185 3.24 1.99 13.62
C VAL A 185 4.02 2.12 12.32
N LYS A 186 3.31 2.35 11.20
CA LYS A 186 3.90 2.59 9.88
C LYS A 186 4.84 3.81 9.86
N GLU A 187 4.35 4.94 10.35
CA GLU A 187 5.11 6.20 10.34
C GLU A 187 6.34 6.18 11.26
N PHE A 188 6.24 5.56 12.43
CA PHE A 188 7.30 5.64 13.44
C PHE A 188 8.43 4.62 13.23
N LEU A 189 8.14 3.44 12.65
CA LEU A 189 9.12 2.35 12.54
C LEU A 189 10.05 2.44 11.33
N GLY A 190 9.82 3.37 10.39
CA GLY A 190 10.66 3.50 9.19
C GLY A 190 10.63 2.23 8.34
N ILE A 191 9.42 1.79 8.01
CA ILE A 191 9.13 0.52 7.34
C ILE A 191 9.77 0.47 5.94
N SER A 192 10.27 -0.69 5.52
CA SER A 192 10.79 -0.89 4.16
C SER A 192 9.68 -0.76 3.11
N ASN A 193 10.01 -0.40 1.86
CA ASN A 193 9.01 -0.22 0.80
C ASN A 193 8.10 -1.46 0.61
N GLU A 194 8.67 -2.67 0.65
CA GLU A 194 7.90 -3.92 0.55
C GLU A 194 6.88 -4.06 1.68
N SER A 195 7.29 -3.76 2.92
CA SER A 195 6.39 -3.79 4.06
C SER A 195 5.39 -2.63 4.02
N LEU A 196 5.73 -1.47 3.44
CA LEU A 196 4.85 -0.31 3.31
C LEU A 196 3.57 -0.67 2.54
N VAL A 197 3.71 -1.30 1.37
CA VAL A 197 2.57 -1.76 0.56
C VAL A 197 1.68 -2.74 1.34
N HIS A 198 2.30 -3.63 2.13
CA HIS A 198 1.56 -4.55 3.00
C HIS A 198 0.77 -3.84 4.10
N HIS A 199 1.22 -2.70 4.62
CA HIS A 199 0.45 -1.90 5.57
C HIS A 199 -0.64 -1.09 4.86
N GLU A 200 -0.29 -0.40 3.78
CA GLU A 200 -1.21 0.48 3.05
C GLU A 200 -2.39 -0.28 2.45
N ARG A 201 -2.19 -1.53 1.99
CA ARG A 201 -3.31 -2.35 1.51
C ARG A 201 -4.37 -2.63 2.58
N HIS A 202 -4.03 -2.66 3.86
CA HIS A 202 -5.00 -2.82 4.94
C HIS A 202 -5.73 -1.50 5.24
N GLU A 203 -5.01 -0.37 5.20
CA GLU A 203 -5.59 0.97 5.40
C GLU A 203 -6.67 1.32 4.36
N VAL A 204 -6.52 0.82 3.13
CA VAL A 204 -7.48 1.07 2.05
C VAL A 204 -8.70 0.14 2.04
N MET A 205 -8.73 -0.89 2.90
CA MET A 205 -9.88 -1.79 3.05
C MET A 205 -10.86 -1.21 4.05
N THR A 206 -12.00 -0.73 3.55
CA THR A 206 -12.93 0.11 4.30
C THR A 206 -14.11 -0.66 4.89
N GLY A 207 -14.31 -1.92 4.51
CA GLY A 207 -15.38 -2.71 5.12
C GLY A 207 -15.59 -4.09 4.50
N ILE A 208 -16.25 -4.92 5.30
CA ILE A 208 -16.71 -6.26 4.94
C ILE A 208 -18.11 -6.47 5.52
N ASN A 209 -19.00 -7.07 4.74
CA ASN A 209 -20.31 -7.46 5.22
C ASN A 209 -20.85 -8.67 4.44
N ARG A 210 -21.80 -9.40 5.01
CA ARG A 210 -22.50 -10.49 4.33
C ARG A 210 -23.93 -10.10 3.98
N TYR A 211 -24.32 -10.43 2.76
CA TYR A 211 -25.68 -10.32 2.27
C TYR A 211 -26.11 -11.66 1.67
N ASN A 212 -27.01 -12.36 2.36
CA ASN A 212 -27.40 -13.73 2.01
C ASN A 212 -26.18 -14.65 1.94
N ASN A 213 -25.91 -15.25 0.79
CA ASN A 213 -24.78 -16.15 0.57
C ASN A 213 -23.55 -15.45 -0.04
N SER A 214 -23.55 -14.11 -0.11
CA SER A 214 -22.46 -13.33 -0.72
C SER A 214 -21.74 -12.48 0.33
N ILE A 215 -20.41 -12.55 0.39
CA ILE A 215 -19.59 -11.63 1.18
C ILE A 215 -19.19 -10.46 0.27
N ASN A 216 -19.51 -9.24 0.68
CA ASN A 216 -19.13 -8.02 -0.02
C ASN A 216 -18.03 -7.30 0.75
N ILE A 217 -16.95 -6.99 0.03
CA ILE A 217 -15.76 -6.29 0.49
C ILE A 217 -15.74 -4.91 -0.18
N LYS A 218 -15.34 -3.87 0.55
CA LYS A 218 -15.22 -2.50 0.04
C LYS A 218 -13.81 -1.97 0.26
N ALA A 219 -13.18 -1.47 -0.80
CA ALA A 219 -11.85 -0.88 -0.76
C ALA A 219 -11.80 0.46 -1.53
N VAL A 220 -10.76 1.26 -1.33
CA VAL A 220 -10.52 2.50 -2.09
C VAL A 220 -9.06 2.57 -2.54
N ALA A 221 -8.81 2.46 -3.84
CA ALA A 221 -7.47 2.60 -4.39
C ALA A 221 -7.14 4.08 -4.65
N HIS A 222 -5.99 4.52 -4.15
CA HIS A 222 -5.50 5.89 -4.37
C HIS A 222 -4.51 6.00 -5.52
N ASN A 223 -3.89 4.89 -5.92
CA ASN A 223 -2.96 4.81 -7.04
C ASN A 223 -2.98 3.37 -7.60
N HIS A 224 -2.28 3.15 -8.71
CA HIS A 224 -2.19 1.83 -9.35
C HIS A 224 -1.53 0.75 -8.50
N GLU A 225 -0.53 1.11 -7.70
CA GLU A 225 0.18 0.16 -6.84
C GLU A 225 -0.76 -0.45 -5.80
N LEU A 226 -1.58 0.40 -5.17
CA LEU A 226 -2.60 -0.02 -4.21
C LEU A 226 -3.75 -0.77 -4.87
N GLU A 227 -4.19 -0.35 -6.07
CA GLU A 227 -5.20 -1.11 -6.82
C GLU A 227 -4.73 -2.54 -7.09
N ASN A 228 -3.47 -2.70 -7.53
CA ASN A 228 -2.88 -4.01 -7.76
C ASN A 228 -2.76 -4.82 -6.47
N ALA A 229 -2.27 -4.21 -5.37
CA ALA A 229 -2.15 -4.87 -4.08
C ALA A 229 -3.50 -5.34 -3.52
N ILE A 230 -4.57 -4.56 -3.71
CA ILE A 230 -5.94 -4.95 -3.35
C ILE A 230 -6.40 -6.16 -4.19
N ASN A 231 -6.16 -6.13 -5.49
CA ASN A 231 -6.53 -7.23 -6.39
C ASN A 231 -5.78 -8.53 -6.04
N GLU A 232 -4.48 -8.45 -5.76
CA GLU A 232 -3.68 -9.61 -5.33
C GLU A 232 -4.25 -10.24 -4.05
N MET A 233 -4.53 -9.42 -3.03
CA MET A 233 -5.13 -9.89 -1.78
C MET A 233 -6.54 -10.49 -2.01
N TYR A 234 -7.33 -9.90 -2.90
CA TYR A 234 -8.64 -10.44 -3.26
C TYR A 234 -8.53 -11.82 -3.94
N GLU A 235 -7.55 -12.03 -4.82
CA GLU A 235 -7.27 -13.34 -5.43
C GLU A 235 -6.84 -14.38 -4.38
N GLU A 236 -6.05 -13.98 -3.37
CA GLU A 236 -5.71 -14.85 -2.23
C GLU A 236 -6.96 -15.28 -1.45
N ILE A 237 -7.86 -14.34 -1.14
CA ILE A 237 -9.16 -14.60 -0.50
C ILE A 237 -9.99 -15.58 -1.33
N LEU A 238 -10.12 -15.36 -2.64
CA LEU A 238 -10.88 -16.24 -3.53
C LEU A 238 -10.29 -17.65 -3.58
N LYS A 239 -8.96 -17.77 -3.63
CA LYS A 239 -8.27 -19.06 -3.59
C LYS A 239 -8.54 -19.81 -2.30
N LYS A 240 -8.54 -19.13 -1.14
CA LYS A 240 -8.89 -19.74 0.14
C LYS A 240 -10.36 -20.12 0.22
N HIS A 241 -11.26 -19.25 -0.23
CA HIS A 241 -12.68 -19.54 -0.33
C HIS A 241 -12.94 -20.81 -1.14
N LEU A 242 -12.30 -20.96 -2.30
CA LEU A 242 -12.44 -22.14 -3.14
C LEU A 242 -12.02 -23.43 -2.42
N GLN A 243 -10.96 -23.39 -1.60
CA GLN A 243 -10.50 -24.54 -0.81
C GLN A 243 -11.51 -24.97 0.26
N VAL A 244 -12.28 -24.03 0.82
CA VAL A 244 -13.19 -24.30 1.94
C VAL A 244 -14.66 -24.43 1.50
N LYS A 245 -15.02 -23.92 0.32
CA LYS A 245 -16.40 -23.74 -0.14
C LYS A 245 -17.24 -25.01 -0.01
N GLN A 246 -16.72 -26.16 -0.45
CA GLN A 246 -17.46 -27.40 -0.40
C GLN A 246 -17.67 -27.88 1.04
N ILE A 247 -16.64 -27.79 1.89
CA ILE A 247 -16.71 -28.16 3.32
C ILE A 247 -17.76 -27.32 4.04
N LEU A 248 -17.76 -26.00 3.78
CA LEU A 248 -18.75 -25.08 4.36
C LEU A 248 -20.16 -25.44 3.89
N LYS A 249 -20.34 -25.69 2.59
CA LYS A 249 -21.63 -26.05 2.00
C LYS A 249 -22.18 -27.38 2.54
N ASP A 250 -21.33 -28.39 2.70
CA ASP A 250 -21.70 -29.70 3.25
C ASP A 250 -22.15 -29.62 4.72
N ASN A 251 -21.83 -28.51 5.38
CA ASN A 251 -22.19 -28.20 6.77
C ASN A 251 -23.20 -27.04 6.87
N ASP A 252 -23.99 -26.82 5.82
CA ASP A 252 -25.08 -25.80 5.74
C ASP A 252 -24.61 -24.34 5.86
N ILE A 253 -23.32 -24.07 5.61
CA ILE A 253 -22.76 -22.72 5.56
C ILE A 253 -22.60 -22.30 4.10
N ASN A 254 -23.61 -21.60 3.58
CA ASN A 254 -23.66 -21.23 2.17
C ASN A 254 -22.98 -19.88 1.90
N ILE A 255 -21.74 -19.93 1.40
CA ILE A 255 -21.02 -18.76 0.86
C ILE A 255 -20.78 -19.04 -0.62
N ASP A 256 -21.66 -18.54 -1.47
CA ASP A 256 -21.67 -18.79 -2.90
C ASP A 256 -20.58 -17.99 -3.62
N ASP A 257 -20.37 -16.75 -3.19
CA ASP A 257 -19.43 -15.81 -3.77
C ASP A 257 -18.87 -14.82 -2.74
N ILE A 258 -17.66 -14.35 -3.01
CA ILE A 258 -17.05 -13.17 -2.37
C ILE A 258 -16.87 -12.15 -3.48
N LYS A 259 -17.25 -10.91 -3.22
CA LYS A 259 -17.17 -9.80 -4.18
C LYS A 259 -16.41 -8.65 -3.56
N ILE A 260 -15.63 -7.96 -4.36
CA ILE A 260 -14.96 -6.72 -3.97
C ILE A 260 -15.48 -5.56 -4.82
N ASN A 261 -15.70 -4.41 -4.17
CA ASN A 261 -15.97 -3.13 -4.80
C ASN A 261 -14.83 -2.18 -4.46
N ILE A 262 -14.02 -1.84 -5.46
CA ILE A 262 -12.87 -0.96 -5.34
C ILE A 262 -13.25 0.42 -5.87
N GLY A 263 -13.24 1.43 -5.00
CA GLY A 263 -13.35 2.83 -5.41
C GLY A 263 -12.04 3.29 -6.05
N VAL A 264 -12.05 3.54 -7.36
CA VAL A 264 -10.83 3.85 -8.17
C VAL A 264 -10.80 5.29 -8.70
N SER A 265 -11.60 6.20 -8.11
CA SER A 265 -11.75 7.58 -8.61
C SER A 265 -10.43 8.33 -8.74
N GLN A 266 -9.50 8.16 -7.80
CA GLN A 266 -8.18 8.81 -7.87
C GLN A 266 -7.31 8.21 -8.98
N VAL A 267 -7.33 6.88 -9.12
CA VAL A 267 -6.57 6.17 -10.17
C VAL A 267 -7.03 6.62 -11.55
N ILE A 268 -8.34 6.66 -11.80
CA ILE A 268 -8.89 7.12 -13.10
C ILE A 268 -8.46 8.57 -13.39
N LYS A 269 -8.43 9.44 -12.38
CA LYS A 269 -7.97 10.83 -12.57
C LYS A 269 -6.50 10.89 -12.97
N GLU A 270 -5.64 10.08 -12.35
CA GLU A 270 -4.22 10.00 -12.70
C GLU A 270 -4.02 9.43 -14.11
N GLU A 271 -4.70 8.34 -14.45
CA GLU A 271 -4.73 7.74 -15.80
C GLU A 271 -5.19 8.75 -16.87
N LEU A 272 -6.24 9.52 -16.57
CA LEU A 272 -6.78 10.51 -17.50
C LEU A 272 -5.82 11.68 -17.67
N LEU A 273 -5.24 12.18 -16.57
CA LEU A 273 -4.26 13.27 -16.63
C LEU A 273 -3.02 12.82 -17.40
N ILE A 274 -2.45 11.64 -17.12
CA ILE A 274 -1.26 11.18 -17.83
C ILE A 274 -1.55 10.99 -19.31
N PHE A 275 -2.67 10.34 -19.68
CA PHE A 275 -3.10 10.19 -21.07
C PHE A 275 -3.22 11.55 -21.77
N MET A 276 -3.82 12.52 -21.10
CA MET A 276 -3.96 13.87 -21.63
C MET A 276 -2.63 14.63 -21.72
N THR A 277 -1.63 14.36 -20.85
CA THR A 277 -0.31 15.01 -20.98
C THR A 277 0.43 14.55 -22.23
N GLN A 278 0.21 13.32 -22.66
CA GLN A 278 0.80 12.75 -23.88
C GLN A 278 0.20 13.31 -25.17
N ASN A 279 -0.91 14.06 -25.09
CA ASN A 279 -1.65 14.55 -26.24
C ASN A 279 -1.85 16.07 -26.13
N ASP A 280 -1.66 16.82 -27.22
CA ASP A 280 -1.91 18.27 -27.20
C ASP A 280 -3.37 18.63 -26.87
N SER A 281 -4.29 17.83 -27.40
CA SER A 281 -5.72 17.91 -27.13
C SER A 281 -6.37 16.55 -27.36
N VAL A 282 -7.41 16.21 -26.60
CA VAL A 282 -8.12 14.93 -26.72
C VAL A 282 -9.61 15.14 -26.96
N THR A 283 -10.20 14.32 -27.82
CA THR A 283 -11.67 14.27 -27.95
C THR A 283 -12.26 13.33 -26.90
N GLU A 284 -13.55 13.48 -26.63
CA GLU A 284 -14.29 12.55 -25.75
C GLU A 284 -14.22 11.10 -26.27
N ALA A 285 -14.29 10.90 -27.59
CA ALA A 285 -14.15 9.58 -28.21
C ALA A 285 -12.77 8.95 -27.93
N MET A 286 -11.69 9.74 -27.99
CA MET A 286 -10.34 9.24 -27.66
C MET A 286 -10.22 8.84 -26.19
N ILE A 287 -10.87 9.57 -25.28
CA ILE A 287 -10.89 9.23 -23.86
C ILE A 287 -11.59 7.88 -23.66
N TYR A 288 -12.80 7.70 -24.18
CA TYR A 288 -13.51 6.42 -24.03
C TYR A 288 -12.83 5.25 -24.72
N GLU A 289 -12.19 5.48 -25.87
CA GLU A 289 -11.36 4.47 -26.53
C GLU A 289 -10.19 4.03 -25.64
N HIS A 290 -9.50 4.97 -24.99
CA HIS A 290 -8.39 4.69 -24.07
C HIS A 290 -8.82 3.86 -22.85
N PHE A 291 -10.00 4.16 -22.29
CA PHE A 291 -10.53 3.49 -21.11
C PHE A 291 -11.40 2.26 -21.41
N SER A 292 -11.66 1.97 -22.68
CA SER A 292 -12.50 0.86 -23.12
C SER A 292 -12.02 -0.46 -22.52
N ASN A 293 -12.95 -1.20 -21.89
CA ASN A 293 -12.69 -2.48 -21.20
C ASN A 293 -11.81 -2.40 -19.94
N LYS A 294 -11.37 -1.19 -19.53
CA LYS A 294 -10.59 -0.98 -18.30
C LYS A 294 -11.40 -0.33 -17.20
N ARG A 295 -12.23 0.65 -17.55
CA ARG A 295 -13.02 1.46 -16.60
C ARG A 295 -14.46 1.59 -17.09
N GLU A 296 -15.38 1.74 -16.15
CA GLU A 296 -16.78 2.05 -16.46
C GLU A 296 -16.91 3.50 -16.92
N GLU A 297 -17.68 3.75 -17.98
CA GLU A 297 -17.85 5.10 -18.57
C GLU A 297 -18.30 6.13 -17.53
N ARG A 298 -19.21 5.75 -16.62
CA ARG A 298 -19.71 6.63 -15.54
C ARG A 298 -18.60 7.14 -14.61
N ASP A 299 -17.56 6.32 -14.38
CA ASP A 299 -16.48 6.65 -13.45
C ASP A 299 -15.46 7.56 -14.15
N VAL A 300 -15.29 7.38 -15.46
CA VAL A 300 -14.54 8.30 -16.34
C VAL A 300 -15.25 9.66 -16.42
N ASP A 301 -16.56 9.69 -16.62
CA ASP A 301 -17.38 10.93 -16.61
C ASP A 301 -17.23 11.71 -15.31
N ALA A 302 -17.26 11.00 -14.18
CA ALA A 302 -17.07 11.60 -12.87
C ALA A 302 -15.67 12.21 -12.72
N ALA A 303 -14.63 11.52 -13.21
CA ALA A 303 -13.26 12.00 -13.20
C ALA A 303 -13.09 13.26 -14.09
N ILE A 304 -13.64 13.26 -15.30
CA ILE A 304 -13.65 14.43 -16.20
C ILE A 304 -14.29 15.63 -15.50
N SER A 305 -15.49 15.43 -14.95
CA SER A 305 -16.26 16.47 -14.27
C SER A 305 -15.50 17.07 -13.09
N GLU A 306 -14.84 16.22 -12.28
CA GLU A 306 -14.04 16.68 -11.15
C GLU A 306 -12.80 17.47 -11.61
N LEU A 307 -12.04 16.95 -12.58
CA LEU A 307 -10.84 17.61 -13.09
C LEU A 307 -11.16 18.96 -13.76
N GLN A 308 -12.30 19.07 -14.45
CA GLN A 308 -12.80 20.34 -14.98
C GLN A 308 -13.15 21.32 -13.87
N SER A 309 -13.83 20.86 -12.82
CA SER A 309 -14.21 21.71 -11.68
C SER A 309 -12.99 22.31 -10.97
N ARG A 310 -11.90 21.53 -10.89
CA ARG A 310 -10.60 21.95 -10.35
C ARG A 310 -9.72 22.70 -11.34
N LYS A 311 -10.17 22.85 -12.59
CA LYS A 311 -9.45 23.51 -13.70
C LYS A 311 -8.12 22.85 -14.08
N TYR A 312 -7.96 21.56 -13.81
CA TYR A 312 -6.83 20.79 -14.37
C TYR A 312 -7.00 20.60 -15.87
N ILE A 313 -8.24 20.42 -16.33
CA ILE A 313 -8.58 20.28 -17.75
C ILE A 313 -9.63 21.31 -18.16
N ILE A 314 -9.55 21.74 -19.41
CA ILE A 314 -10.41 22.76 -20.01
C ILE A 314 -11.07 22.14 -21.26
N TYR A 315 -12.39 22.29 -21.39
CA TYR A 315 -13.10 21.88 -22.60
C TYR A 315 -13.27 23.06 -23.56
N GLU A 316 -12.59 23.00 -24.69
CA GLU A 316 -12.66 23.99 -25.76
C GLU A 316 -13.86 23.70 -26.67
N ARG A 317 -15.02 24.29 -26.35
CA ARG A 317 -16.29 24.04 -27.06
C ARG A 317 -16.22 24.23 -28.57
N GLU A 318 -15.43 25.20 -29.04
CA GLU A 318 -15.30 25.49 -30.49
C GLU A 318 -14.59 24.37 -31.25
N LYS A 319 -13.70 23.65 -30.58
CA LYS A 319 -12.92 22.54 -31.17
C LYS A 319 -13.47 21.17 -30.77
N GLY A 320 -14.30 21.10 -29.74
CA GLY A 320 -14.85 19.84 -29.23
C GLY A 320 -13.79 18.96 -28.55
N VAL A 321 -12.77 19.57 -27.94
CA VAL A 321 -11.63 18.87 -27.33
C VAL A 321 -11.41 19.31 -25.88
N TYR A 322 -10.79 18.43 -25.12
CA TYR A 322 -10.24 18.70 -23.80
C TYR A 322 -8.73 18.95 -23.92
N ILE A 323 -8.24 19.94 -23.18
CA ILE A 323 -6.81 20.25 -23.03
C ILE A 323 -6.45 20.31 -21.54
N ILE A 324 -5.20 20.01 -21.20
CA ILE A 324 -4.68 20.28 -19.86
C ILE A 324 -4.38 21.76 -19.73
N ASN A 325 -4.71 22.33 -18.57
CA ASN A 325 -4.40 23.70 -18.23
C ASN A 325 -2.88 23.91 -18.10
N ARG A 326 -2.32 24.77 -18.95
CA ARG A 326 -0.86 24.99 -19.04
C ARG A 326 -0.33 26.08 -18.11
N ASN A 327 -1.19 26.77 -17.35
CA ASN A 327 -0.71 27.82 -16.45
C ASN A 327 0.33 27.28 -15.44
N ILE A 328 1.26 28.16 -15.05
CA ILE A 328 2.40 27.79 -14.20
C ILE A 328 2.03 27.11 -12.87
N ASN A 329 0.89 27.47 -12.26
CA ASN A 329 0.46 26.89 -11.00
C ASN A 329 -0.06 25.46 -11.21
N SER A 330 -0.90 25.24 -12.22
CA SER A 330 -1.37 23.91 -12.61
C SER A 330 -0.20 23.02 -13.04
N PHE A 331 0.79 23.58 -13.73
CA PHE A 331 2.00 22.84 -14.09
C PHE A 331 2.80 22.40 -12.84
N LYS A 332 3.02 23.29 -11.87
CA LYS A 332 3.65 22.95 -10.58
C LYS A 332 2.86 21.89 -9.80
N GLU A 333 1.53 21.96 -9.79
CA GLU A 333 0.67 20.95 -9.15
C GLU A 333 0.84 19.56 -9.79
N LEU A 334 0.88 19.49 -11.12
CA LEU A 334 1.08 18.21 -11.83
C LEU A 334 2.51 17.67 -11.64
N ILE A 335 3.53 18.52 -11.58
CA ILE A 335 4.89 18.11 -11.20
C ILE A 335 4.89 17.46 -9.82
N ASN A 336 4.21 18.05 -8.84
CA ASN A 336 4.12 17.50 -7.49
C ASN A 336 3.31 16.19 -7.43
N LEU A 337 2.33 16.04 -8.32
CA LEU A 337 1.54 14.82 -8.43
C LEU A 337 2.35 13.66 -9.02
N PHE A 338 3.10 13.90 -10.09
CA PHE A 338 3.74 12.83 -10.87
C PHE A 338 5.21 12.58 -10.54
N ILE A 339 6.00 13.60 -10.19
CA ILE A 339 7.44 13.40 -9.94
C ILE A 339 7.66 12.75 -8.57
N GLY A 340 8.25 11.55 -8.58
CA GLY A 340 8.33 10.62 -7.45
C GLY A 340 7.35 9.44 -7.54
N SER A 341 6.44 9.43 -8.51
CA SER A 341 5.55 8.29 -8.80
C SER A 341 6.13 7.36 -9.86
N HIS A 342 5.50 6.21 -10.09
CA HIS A 342 5.86 5.29 -11.18
C HIS A 342 5.64 5.87 -12.59
N LEU A 343 4.87 6.95 -12.72
CA LEU A 343 4.58 7.65 -13.98
C LEU A 343 5.52 8.83 -14.25
N GLU A 344 6.54 9.06 -13.41
CA GLU A 344 7.33 10.29 -13.50
C GLU A 344 8.08 10.46 -14.83
N LEU A 345 8.57 9.38 -15.45
CA LEU A 345 9.21 9.45 -16.77
C LEU A 345 8.21 9.80 -17.86
N GLU A 346 7.08 9.09 -17.87
CA GLU A 346 6.02 9.30 -18.85
C GLU A 346 5.52 10.75 -18.78
N PHE A 347 5.31 11.27 -17.57
CA PHE A 347 4.92 12.67 -17.37
C PHE A 347 6.01 13.64 -17.84
N THR A 348 7.26 13.43 -17.41
CA THR A 348 8.38 14.34 -17.72
C THR A 348 8.60 14.49 -19.23
N LYS A 349 8.47 13.39 -19.98
CA LYS A 349 8.65 13.33 -21.44
C LYS A 349 7.41 13.73 -22.23
N SER A 350 6.35 14.14 -21.55
CA SER A 350 5.07 14.43 -22.19
C SER A 350 5.11 15.70 -23.06
N VAL A 351 4.26 15.72 -24.08
CA VAL A 351 4.05 16.91 -24.94
C VAL A 351 3.65 18.12 -24.09
N TYR A 352 2.85 17.89 -23.04
CA TYR A 352 2.44 18.91 -22.09
C TYR A 352 3.61 19.58 -21.37
N VAL A 353 4.56 18.80 -20.82
CA VAL A 353 5.73 19.36 -20.11
C VAL A 353 6.57 20.22 -21.05
N ASN A 354 6.87 19.71 -22.25
CA ASN A 354 7.61 20.46 -23.25
C ASN A 354 6.90 21.78 -23.63
N ALA A 355 5.58 21.74 -23.82
CA ALA A 355 4.79 22.94 -24.12
C ALA A 355 4.82 23.96 -22.98
N CYS A 356 4.65 23.52 -21.72
CA CYS A 356 4.67 24.41 -20.56
C CYS A 356 6.04 25.05 -20.35
N LEU A 357 7.12 24.29 -20.52
CA LEU A 357 8.48 24.82 -20.45
C LEU A 357 8.71 25.85 -21.57
N ASN A 358 8.34 25.55 -22.81
CA ASN A 358 8.50 26.51 -23.90
C ASN A 358 7.71 27.81 -23.69
N GLU A 359 6.50 27.73 -23.10
CA GLU A 359 5.65 28.89 -22.83
C GLU A 359 6.14 29.73 -21.64
N HIS A 360 6.66 29.08 -20.59
CA HIS A 360 6.88 29.74 -19.31
C HIS A 360 8.34 29.86 -18.86
N PHE A 361 9.29 29.15 -19.46
CA PHE A 361 10.67 29.07 -18.97
C PHE A 361 11.32 30.44 -18.74
N MET A 362 11.30 31.31 -19.76
CA MET A 362 11.96 32.62 -19.68
C MET A 362 11.34 33.53 -18.63
N ILE A 363 10.00 33.52 -18.54
CA ILE A 363 9.26 34.31 -17.55
C ILE A 363 9.58 33.77 -16.14
N TYR A 364 9.47 32.45 -15.97
CA TYR A 364 9.71 31.78 -14.71
C TYR A 364 11.12 32.03 -14.17
N VAL A 365 12.14 31.86 -15.01
CA VAL A 365 13.54 32.06 -14.61
C VAL A 365 13.84 33.52 -14.28
N ASN A 366 13.30 34.47 -15.05
CA ASN A 366 13.48 35.89 -14.77
C ASN A 366 12.78 36.32 -13.47
N GLU A 367 11.55 35.85 -13.23
CA GLU A 367 10.79 36.21 -12.04
C GLU A 367 11.32 35.57 -10.75
N ASN A 368 11.73 34.30 -10.81
CA ASN A 368 12.13 33.55 -9.61
C ASN A 368 13.64 33.63 -9.35
N PHE A 369 14.44 33.77 -10.40
CA PHE A 369 15.90 33.75 -10.28
C PHE A 369 16.55 35.06 -10.75
N GLY A 370 15.87 35.94 -11.48
CA GLY A 370 16.45 37.18 -12.01
C GLY A 370 17.48 36.93 -13.12
N VAL A 371 17.28 35.86 -13.88
CA VAL A 371 18.20 35.36 -14.91
C VAL A 371 17.56 35.44 -16.29
N LEU A 372 18.39 35.67 -17.32
CA LEU A 372 17.99 35.59 -18.72
C LEU A 372 18.95 34.64 -19.47
N TYR A 373 18.37 33.82 -20.33
CA TYR A 373 19.06 32.94 -21.26
C TYR A 373 18.84 33.41 -22.71
N ASP A 374 19.76 33.07 -23.61
CA ASP A 374 19.44 33.13 -25.04
C ASP A 374 18.66 31.87 -25.46
N GLU A 375 18.14 31.85 -26.70
CA GLU A 375 17.29 30.74 -27.15
C GLU A 375 18.05 29.40 -27.19
N GLY A 376 19.34 29.39 -27.53
CA GLY A 376 20.13 28.16 -27.54
C GLY A 376 20.36 27.60 -26.13
N ASP A 377 20.74 28.47 -25.20
CA ASP A 377 20.87 28.14 -23.78
C ASP A 377 19.56 27.62 -23.16
N LYS A 378 18.43 28.22 -23.57
CA LYS A 378 17.11 27.80 -23.13
C LYS A 378 16.80 26.39 -23.64
N ASP A 379 17.02 26.12 -24.92
CA ASP A 379 16.70 24.84 -25.55
C ASP A 379 17.48 23.69 -24.91
N ASP A 380 18.78 23.88 -24.64
CA ASP A 380 19.60 22.87 -23.93
C ASP A 380 19.03 22.55 -22.54
N ARG A 381 18.52 23.55 -21.81
CA ARG A 381 17.94 23.33 -20.47
C ARG A 381 16.58 22.67 -20.56
N ILE A 382 15.74 23.06 -21.52
CA ILE A 382 14.46 22.39 -21.75
C ILE A 382 14.68 20.92 -22.11
N GLU A 383 15.67 20.61 -22.94
CA GLU A 383 16.03 19.23 -23.31
C GLU A 383 16.35 18.37 -22.09
N VAL A 384 17.11 18.90 -21.13
CA VAL A 384 17.37 18.21 -19.86
C VAL A 384 16.09 18.07 -19.03
N LEU A 385 15.30 19.14 -18.91
CA LEU A 385 14.10 19.18 -18.06
C LEU A 385 12.96 18.28 -18.58
N THR A 386 12.92 17.96 -19.88
CA THR A 386 11.93 17.04 -20.47
C THR A 386 12.35 15.57 -20.43
N HIS A 387 13.57 15.26 -20.00
CA HIS A 387 14.07 13.89 -19.91
C HIS A 387 14.36 13.43 -18.48
N PHE A 388 14.58 14.36 -17.55
CA PHE A 388 15.09 14.05 -16.22
C PHE A 388 14.13 14.56 -15.11
N PRO A 389 13.35 13.67 -14.47
CA PRO A 389 12.31 14.04 -13.50
C PRO A 389 12.80 14.86 -12.30
N THR A 390 13.91 14.45 -11.68
CA THR A 390 14.50 15.16 -10.55
C THR A 390 15.00 16.53 -10.99
N SER A 391 15.55 16.64 -12.20
CA SER A 391 15.95 17.93 -12.81
C SER A 391 14.77 18.88 -12.97
N LEU A 392 13.64 18.39 -13.50
CA LEU A 392 12.41 19.16 -13.64
C LEU A 392 11.90 19.68 -12.30
N LYS A 393 11.79 18.80 -11.31
CA LYS A 393 11.33 19.16 -9.96
C LYS A 393 12.28 20.13 -9.27
N TYR A 394 13.59 19.93 -9.41
CA TYR A 394 14.59 20.82 -8.85
C TYR A 394 14.46 22.23 -9.43
N PHE A 395 14.35 22.33 -10.75
CA PHE A 395 14.24 23.61 -11.46
C PHE A 395 12.98 24.39 -11.07
N MET A 396 11.87 23.69 -10.83
CA MET A 396 10.57 24.31 -10.55
C MET A 396 10.33 24.67 -9.07
N ASP A 397 11.28 24.35 -8.18
CA ASP A 397 11.27 24.76 -6.78
C ASP A 397 12.14 26.00 -6.56
N GLU A 398 11.46 27.14 -6.37
CA GLU A 398 12.08 28.46 -6.16
C GLU A 398 13.02 28.51 -4.93
N ARG A 399 12.88 27.59 -3.98
CA ARG A 399 13.74 27.53 -2.78
C ARG A 399 15.13 26.97 -3.09
N ASN A 400 15.29 26.28 -4.21
CA ASN A 400 16.56 25.65 -4.59
C ASN A 400 17.63 26.66 -5.02
N THR A 401 17.25 27.91 -5.31
CA THR A 401 18.20 29.01 -5.58
C THR A 401 17.93 30.18 -4.62
N PRO A 402 18.51 30.17 -3.41
CA PRO A 402 18.25 31.21 -2.40
C PRO A 402 18.57 32.63 -2.90
N TYR A 403 17.70 33.60 -2.59
CA TYR A 403 17.90 35.03 -2.90
C TYR A 403 19.13 35.65 -2.21
N GLU A 404 19.71 34.94 -1.24
CA GLU A 404 20.81 35.36 -0.37
C GLU A 404 22.14 35.56 -1.12
N PHE A 405 22.24 35.12 -2.38
CA PHE A 405 23.44 35.24 -3.22
C PHE A 405 23.67 36.65 -3.82
N GLY A 406 22.80 37.63 -3.56
CA GLY A 406 23.04 39.04 -3.93
C GLY A 406 23.36 39.23 -5.42
N ASN A 407 24.53 39.80 -5.73
CA ASN A 407 25.04 40.09 -7.08
C ASN A 407 25.72 38.90 -7.80
N ALA A 408 25.71 37.71 -7.20
CA ALA A 408 26.27 36.54 -7.88
C ALA A 408 25.45 36.19 -9.12
N ASP A 409 26.11 35.71 -10.17
CA ASP A 409 25.41 35.19 -11.35
C ASP A 409 24.66 33.92 -10.97
N ARG A 410 23.34 34.05 -10.81
CA ARG A 410 22.47 32.97 -10.31
C ARG A 410 22.30 31.84 -11.32
N ARG A 411 22.70 32.04 -12.58
CA ARG A 411 22.82 30.95 -13.58
C ARG A 411 23.73 29.85 -13.08
N VAL A 412 24.86 30.24 -12.49
CA VAL A 412 25.86 29.29 -11.98
C VAL A 412 25.26 28.37 -10.91
N THR A 413 24.52 28.94 -9.96
CA THR A 413 23.89 28.16 -8.89
C THR A 413 22.79 27.24 -9.42
N LEU A 414 21.95 27.76 -10.32
CA LEU A 414 20.86 27.01 -10.94
C LEU A 414 21.39 25.83 -11.77
N ASP A 415 22.40 26.07 -12.60
CA ASP A 415 23.00 25.04 -13.47
C ASP A 415 23.78 23.99 -12.66
N TYR A 416 24.49 24.38 -11.57
CA TYR A 416 25.09 23.38 -10.67
C TYR A 416 24.04 22.44 -10.06
N GLY A 417 22.93 23.01 -9.61
CA GLY A 417 21.83 22.24 -9.05
C GLY A 417 21.14 21.34 -10.07
N LEU A 418 20.92 21.86 -11.28
CA LEU A 418 20.39 21.12 -12.41
C LEU A 418 21.27 19.92 -12.77
N LEU A 419 22.60 20.11 -12.90
CA LEU A 419 23.55 19.04 -13.20
C LEU A 419 23.65 17.99 -12.08
N HIS A 420 23.50 18.41 -10.83
CA HIS A 420 23.42 17.49 -9.70
C HIS A 420 22.14 16.63 -9.76
N ALA A 421 20.99 17.25 -10.01
CA ALA A 421 19.72 16.54 -10.17
C ALA A 421 19.74 15.58 -11.37
N PHE A 422 20.30 16.01 -12.50
CA PHE A 422 20.57 15.18 -13.67
C PHE A 422 21.42 13.96 -13.33
N SER A 423 22.48 14.12 -12.54
CA SER A 423 23.35 13.01 -12.13
C SER A 423 22.58 11.95 -11.33
N ILE A 424 21.63 12.36 -10.49
CA ILE A 424 20.74 11.44 -9.77
C ILE A 424 19.83 10.71 -10.76
N ASP A 425 19.23 11.43 -11.70
CA ASP A 425 18.34 10.82 -12.69
C ASP A 425 19.08 9.86 -13.63
N VAL A 426 20.31 10.13 -14.07
CA VAL A 426 21.09 9.21 -14.91
C VAL A 426 21.40 7.90 -14.19
N LEU A 427 21.64 7.94 -12.87
CA LEU A 427 21.81 6.73 -12.08
C LEU A 427 20.53 5.90 -12.01
N LYS A 428 19.37 6.56 -12.00
CA LYS A 428 18.05 5.91 -11.96
C LYS A 428 17.57 5.46 -13.34
N TYR A 429 17.89 6.23 -14.38
CA TYR A 429 17.38 6.17 -15.74
C TYR A 429 18.49 6.31 -16.78
N PRO A 430 19.47 5.38 -16.81
CA PRO A 430 20.62 5.50 -17.70
C PRO A 430 20.28 5.52 -19.19
N ASN A 431 19.13 4.96 -19.56
CA ASN A 431 18.66 4.93 -20.96
C ASN A 431 18.16 6.29 -21.46
N GLU A 432 17.88 7.24 -20.56
CA GLU A 432 17.46 8.60 -20.93
C GLU A 432 18.64 9.49 -21.32
N LEU A 433 19.89 9.02 -21.10
CA LEU A 433 21.09 9.68 -21.60
C LEU A 433 21.30 9.38 -23.09
N THR A 434 20.52 10.04 -23.93
CA THR A 434 20.62 10.06 -25.38
C THR A 434 21.77 10.96 -25.87
N GLU A 435 22.05 10.94 -27.18
CA GLU A 435 23.04 11.84 -27.78
C GLU A 435 22.67 13.32 -27.59
N ASP A 436 21.39 13.65 -27.80
CA ASP A 436 20.86 15.01 -27.69
C ASP A 436 20.94 15.53 -26.24
N THR A 437 20.46 14.75 -25.27
CA THR A 437 20.56 15.10 -23.85
C THR A 437 22.01 15.20 -23.37
N PHE A 438 22.90 14.37 -23.88
CA PHE A 438 24.33 14.45 -23.57
C PHE A 438 24.97 15.74 -24.10
N TYR A 439 24.66 16.15 -25.34
CA TYR A 439 25.16 17.42 -25.88
C TYR A 439 24.59 18.62 -25.15
N ALA A 440 23.30 18.60 -24.80
CA ALA A 440 22.67 19.64 -24.00
C ALA A 440 23.37 19.81 -22.64
N VAL A 441 23.65 18.70 -21.95
CA VAL A 441 24.40 18.71 -20.68
C VAL A 441 25.83 19.24 -20.85
N GLN A 442 26.54 18.86 -21.92
CA GLN A 442 27.87 19.41 -22.20
C GLN A 442 27.86 20.92 -22.45
N SER A 443 26.83 21.41 -23.14
CA SER A 443 26.64 22.83 -23.38
C SER A 443 26.45 23.60 -22.06
N ILE A 444 25.58 23.07 -21.18
CA ILE A 444 25.35 23.62 -19.83
C ILE A 444 26.66 23.59 -19.01
N GLU A 445 27.40 22.47 -19.00
CA GLU A 445 28.68 22.35 -18.28
C GLU A 445 29.72 23.36 -18.77
N ARG A 446 29.78 23.59 -20.08
CA ARG A 446 30.70 24.56 -20.68
C ARG A 446 30.32 25.98 -20.26
N SER A 447 29.04 26.35 -20.38
CA SER A 447 28.53 27.67 -19.95
C SER A 447 28.81 27.90 -18.46
N LEU A 448 28.60 26.87 -17.64
CA LEU A 448 28.91 26.89 -16.22
C LEU A 448 30.40 27.11 -15.94
N SER A 449 31.27 26.39 -16.65
CA SER A 449 32.72 26.48 -16.50
C SER A 449 33.23 27.90 -16.81
N GLU A 450 32.71 28.52 -17.87
CA GLU A 450 33.07 29.88 -18.29
C GLU A 450 32.67 30.93 -17.23
N ASN A 451 31.56 30.72 -16.51
CA ASN A 451 31.01 31.65 -15.52
C ASN A 451 31.47 31.37 -14.07
N SER A 452 31.90 30.15 -13.77
CA SER A 452 32.25 29.66 -12.42
C SER A 452 33.36 30.45 -11.74
N LEU A 453 34.41 30.85 -12.47
CA LEU A 453 35.57 31.53 -11.88
C LEU A 453 35.19 32.91 -11.29
N ASN A 454 34.31 33.64 -11.98
CA ASN A 454 33.83 34.94 -11.50
C ASN A 454 32.92 34.77 -10.28
N PHE A 455 32.08 33.74 -10.28
CA PHE A 455 31.27 33.36 -9.13
C PHE A 455 32.13 33.04 -7.89
N PHE A 456 33.14 32.19 -8.02
CA PHE A 456 34.02 31.84 -6.89
C PHE A 456 34.84 33.02 -6.37
N LYS A 457 35.30 33.92 -7.24
CA LYS A 457 35.97 35.17 -6.81
C LYS A 457 35.05 36.06 -5.97
N LEU A 458 33.77 36.16 -6.37
CA LEU A 458 32.78 36.91 -5.59
C LEU A 458 32.55 36.26 -4.21
N MET A 459 32.38 34.93 -4.17
CA MET A 459 32.21 34.19 -2.92
C MET A 459 33.41 34.34 -1.97
N GLU A 460 34.63 34.27 -2.51
CA GLU A 460 35.86 34.51 -1.74
C GLU A 460 35.85 35.93 -1.16
N SER A 461 35.44 36.94 -1.94
CA SER A 461 35.36 38.33 -1.47
C SER A 461 34.32 38.52 -0.36
N MET A 462 33.14 37.89 -0.46
CA MET A 462 32.10 37.92 0.57
C MET A 462 32.56 37.25 1.87
N SER A 463 33.33 36.16 1.77
CA SER A 463 33.90 35.47 2.94
C SER A 463 34.93 36.33 3.69
N LYS A 464 35.67 37.18 2.97
CA LYS A 464 36.65 38.12 3.55
C LYS A 464 35.96 39.30 4.25
N VAL A 465 34.83 39.78 3.73
CA VAL A 465 34.03 40.86 4.35
C VAL A 465 33.41 40.41 5.69
N LYS A 466 32.94 39.16 5.79
CA LYS A 466 32.42 38.59 7.05
C LYS A 466 33.49 38.34 8.13
N LYS A 467 34.78 38.33 7.79
CA LYS A 467 35.89 38.17 8.76
C LYS A 467 36.41 39.50 9.34
N ASN A 468 36.04 40.63 8.73
CA ASN A 468 36.48 41.97 9.12
C ASN A 468 35.40 42.80 9.84
N ASN A 469 34.21 42.21 10.04
CA ASN A 469 33.17 42.65 10.97
C ASN A 469 33.04 41.59 12.06
#